data_AF-A0A3D4W687-F1
#
_entry.id   AF-A0A3D4W687-F1
#
_cell.length_a   1.000
_cell.length_b   1.000
_cell.length_c   1.000
_cell.angle_alpha   90.00
_cell.angle_beta   90.00
_cell.angle_gamma   90.00
#
_symmetry.space_group_name_H-M   'P 1'
#
loop_
_entity.id
_entity.type
_entity.pdbx_description
1 polymer ?
#
loop_
_entity_poly.entity_id
_entity_poly.type
_entity_poly.pdbx_seq_one_letter_code
_entity_poly.pdbx_strand_id
1 'polypeptide(L)'
;MIIAFTSGTIIHFITRLIFSFDYEKKLKYLGGLFGGIAITTIVYFILIKGAKDAAFMTESTYTWIKTNSFQILLYCFSGITAILYLLNILFHVNILRIVVLVGTFALAMAFAGNDLVNFIGVPLAGYESYLTFINTPGADPGTFGMGALNGAVKTPMMFLLLSGVIMVITLYTSRKARTVIMTEVNLSRQDEGEERFGSTALSRGIVRASLRVNDLISAILPVSTQAWMAKRFTPLPRKKKDKN
;
A
#
# COMPACT_ATOMS: atom_id res chain seq x y z
N MET A 1 -11.43 4.86 6.13
CA MET A 1 -11.90 3.46 6.36
C MET A 1 -12.87 3.01 5.27
N ILE A 2 -13.98 3.73 5.01
CA ILE A 2 -14.99 3.34 4.01
C ILE A 2 -14.41 3.22 2.59
N ILE A 3 -13.60 4.20 2.15
CA ILE A 3 -12.96 4.17 0.82
C ILE A 3 -12.03 2.96 0.66
N ALA A 4 -11.27 2.62 1.70
CA ALA A 4 -10.35 1.48 1.70
C ALA A 4 -11.12 0.13 1.67
N PHE A 5 -12.19 0.02 2.46
CA PHE A 5 -13.02 -1.18 2.49
C PHE A 5 -13.76 -1.41 1.17
N THR A 6 -14.36 -0.37 0.59
CA THR A 6 -15.08 -0.45 -0.69
C THR A 6 -14.13 -0.77 -1.83
N SER A 7 -12.99 -0.08 -1.94
CA SER A 7 -11.99 -0.36 -2.99
C SER A 7 -11.41 -1.77 -2.86
N GLY A 8 -11.07 -2.21 -1.65
CA GLY A 8 -10.57 -3.57 -1.39
C GLY A 8 -11.59 -4.64 -1.78
N THR A 9 -12.87 -4.44 -1.46
CA THR A 9 -13.96 -5.36 -1.83
C THR A 9 -14.11 -5.46 -3.35
N ILE A 10 -14.06 -4.33 -4.07
CA ILE A 10 -14.15 -4.28 -5.54
C ILE A 10 -12.95 -4.99 -6.17
N ILE A 11 -11.73 -4.66 -5.73
CA ILE A 11 -10.50 -5.26 -6.26
C ILE A 11 -10.48 -6.77 -5.98
N HIS A 12 -10.91 -7.20 -4.79
CA HIS A 12 -11.00 -8.62 -4.45
C HIS A 12 -12.01 -9.35 -5.34
N PHE A 13 -13.18 -8.76 -5.59
CA PHE A 13 -14.19 -9.31 -6.51
C PHE A 13 -13.65 -9.45 -7.94
N ILE A 14 -13.00 -8.41 -8.48
CA ILE A 14 -12.39 -8.43 -9.82
C ILE A 14 -11.27 -9.48 -9.89
N THR A 15 -10.40 -9.53 -8.90
CA THR A 15 -9.30 -10.50 -8.83
C THR A 15 -9.85 -11.93 -8.83
N ARG A 16 -10.92 -12.17 -8.07
CA ARG A 16 -11.59 -13.47 -8.04
C ARG A 16 -12.23 -13.84 -9.38
N LEU A 17 -12.83 -12.86 -10.05
CA LEU A 17 -13.45 -13.04 -11.36
C LEU A 17 -12.38 -13.37 -12.43
N ILE A 18 -11.21 -12.74 -12.38
CA ILE A 18 -10.11 -13.00 -13.31
C ILE A 18 -9.52 -14.40 -13.06
N PHE A 19 -9.10 -14.69 -11.82
CA PHE A 19 -8.34 -15.89 -11.50
C PHE A 19 -9.18 -17.15 -11.22
N SER A 20 -10.49 -17.02 -10.94
CA SER A 20 -11.36 -18.16 -10.59
C SER A 20 -10.82 -19.00 -9.41
N PHE A 21 -11.45 -20.13 -9.09
CA PHE A 21 -10.93 -21.09 -8.10
C PHE A 21 -9.72 -21.90 -8.60
N ASP A 22 -9.53 -22.06 -9.92
CA ASP A 22 -8.37 -22.74 -10.52
C ASP A 22 -7.25 -21.74 -10.84
N TYR A 23 -6.69 -21.17 -9.78
CA TYR A 23 -5.66 -20.12 -9.88
C TYR A 23 -4.34 -20.69 -10.39
N GLU A 24 -3.97 -21.94 -10.07
CA GLU A 24 -2.65 -22.51 -10.36
C GLU A 24 -2.30 -22.53 -11.86
N LYS A 25 -3.23 -22.95 -12.73
CA LYS A 25 -2.97 -23.02 -14.18
C LYS A 25 -2.94 -21.63 -14.84
N LYS A 26 -3.83 -20.73 -14.41
CA LYS A 26 -3.91 -19.37 -14.95
C LYS A 26 -2.77 -18.49 -14.48
N LEU A 27 -2.27 -18.70 -13.26
CA LEU A 27 -1.15 -17.94 -12.71
C LEU A 27 0.14 -18.17 -13.50
N LYS A 28 0.34 -19.39 -14.03
CA LYS A 28 1.55 -19.73 -14.78
C LYS A 28 1.68 -18.91 -16.08
N TYR A 29 0.55 -18.57 -16.71
CA TYR A 29 0.53 -17.80 -17.96
C TYR A 29 0.23 -16.31 -17.76
N LEU A 30 -0.72 -15.98 -16.88
CA LEU A 30 -1.17 -14.60 -16.66
C LEU A 30 -0.44 -13.91 -15.48
N GLY A 31 0.29 -14.66 -14.66
CA GLY A 31 0.96 -14.13 -13.48
C GLY A 31 2.02 -13.09 -13.81
N GLY A 32 2.78 -13.28 -14.89
CA GLY A 32 3.82 -12.33 -15.31
C GLY A 32 3.23 -11.00 -15.74
N LEU A 33 2.17 -11.03 -16.55
CA LEU A 33 1.45 -9.84 -16.99
C LEU A 33 0.78 -9.12 -15.81
N PHE A 34 0.06 -9.87 -14.98
CA PHE A 34 -0.62 -9.31 -13.80
C PHE A 34 0.37 -8.72 -12.79
N GLY A 35 1.47 -9.41 -12.52
CA GLY A 35 2.54 -8.90 -11.67
C GLY A 35 3.24 -7.68 -12.26
N GLY A 36 3.44 -7.66 -13.58
CA GLY A 36 3.94 -6.50 -14.31
C GLY A 36 3.04 -5.27 -14.11
N ILE A 37 1.73 -5.41 -14.29
CA ILE A 37 0.77 -4.32 -14.05
C ILE A 37 0.83 -3.85 -12.59
N ALA A 38 0.82 -4.79 -11.64
CA ALA A 38 0.80 -4.48 -10.21
C ALA A 38 2.06 -3.72 -9.77
N ILE A 39 3.26 -4.22 -10.09
CA ILE A 39 4.51 -3.58 -9.71
C ILE A 39 4.68 -2.25 -10.46
N THR A 40 4.31 -2.17 -11.74
CA THR A 40 4.36 -0.90 -12.49
C THR A 40 3.44 0.15 -11.86
N THR A 41 2.28 -0.26 -11.35
CA THR A 41 1.36 0.64 -10.63
C THR A 41 1.97 1.13 -9.32
N ILE A 42 2.67 0.27 -8.58
CA ILE A 42 3.43 0.68 -7.39
C ILE A 42 4.51 1.70 -7.76
N VAL A 43 5.30 1.42 -8.81
CA VAL A 43 6.34 2.32 -9.31
C VAL A 43 5.75 3.64 -9.78
N TYR A 44 4.60 3.63 -10.45
CA TYR A 44 3.87 4.84 -10.86
C TYR A 44 3.54 5.73 -9.65
N PHE A 45 3.00 5.16 -8.58
CA PHE A 45 2.67 5.92 -7.38
C PHE A 45 3.93 6.51 -6.73
N ILE A 46 5.02 5.74 -6.67
CA ILE A 46 6.31 6.22 -6.15
C ILE A 46 6.88 7.35 -7.03
N LEU A 47 6.84 7.21 -8.36
CA LEU A 47 7.40 8.20 -9.28
C LEU A 47 6.57 9.48 -9.40
N ILE A 48 5.24 9.41 -9.39
CA ILE A 48 4.42 10.60 -9.60
C ILE A 48 4.09 11.29 -8.28
N LYS A 49 3.66 10.52 -7.28
CA LYS A 49 3.36 11.10 -5.97
C LYS A 49 4.61 11.22 -5.12
N GLY A 50 5.42 10.17 -5.04
CA GLY A 50 6.62 10.17 -4.20
C GLY A 50 7.71 11.13 -4.69
N ALA A 51 7.94 11.24 -6.00
CA ALA A 51 8.99 12.10 -6.53
C ALA A 51 8.66 13.60 -6.41
N LYS A 52 7.37 13.98 -6.39
CA LYS A 52 6.95 15.38 -6.23
C LYS A 52 7.44 15.98 -4.91
N ASP A 53 7.34 15.20 -3.84
CA ASP A 53 7.63 15.65 -2.48
C ASP A 53 9.05 15.22 -2.04
N ALA A 54 9.86 14.68 -2.96
CA ALA A 54 11.21 14.25 -2.67
C ALA A 54 12.16 15.46 -2.51
N ALA A 55 12.88 15.50 -1.38
CA ALA A 55 13.80 16.60 -1.03
C ALA A 55 14.93 16.85 -2.04
N PHE A 56 15.22 15.88 -2.92
CA PHE A 56 16.24 15.96 -3.97
C PHE A 56 15.66 16.29 -5.36
N MET A 57 14.35 16.48 -5.48
CA MET A 57 13.70 16.70 -6.78
C MET A 57 13.72 18.18 -7.16
N THR A 58 14.19 18.46 -8.38
CA THR A 58 14.08 19.79 -9.00
C THR A 58 12.80 19.88 -9.83
N GLU A 59 12.21 21.08 -9.92
CA GLU A 59 10.98 21.31 -10.70
C GLU A 59 11.13 20.92 -12.18
N SER A 60 12.31 21.15 -12.77
CA SER A 60 12.64 20.75 -14.14
C SER A 60 12.64 19.24 -14.31
N THR A 61 13.23 18.50 -13.37
CA THR A 61 13.28 17.03 -13.40
C THR A 61 11.90 16.44 -13.17
N TYR A 62 11.13 16.97 -12.23
CA TYR A 62 9.75 16.54 -11.99
C TYR A 62 8.85 16.76 -13.21
N THR A 63 8.99 17.91 -13.86
CA THR A 63 8.23 18.21 -15.09
C THR A 63 8.61 17.27 -16.24
N TRP A 64 9.91 16.96 -16.38
CA TRP A 64 10.38 15.97 -17.35
C TRP A 64 9.81 14.57 -17.09
N ILE A 65 9.81 14.11 -15.82
CA ILE A 65 9.20 12.84 -15.42
C ILE A 65 7.71 12.86 -15.76
N LYS A 66 7.00 13.93 -15.41
CA LYS A 66 5.57 14.05 -15.65
C LYS A 66 5.23 13.97 -17.14
N THR A 67 5.97 14.66 -18.00
CA THR A 67 5.77 14.65 -19.46
C THR A 67 6.08 13.28 -20.07
N ASN A 68 7.13 12.61 -19.59
CA ASN A 68 7.54 11.30 -20.11
C ASN A 68 6.95 10.11 -19.34
N SER A 69 6.02 10.36 -18.42
CA SER A 69 5.44 9.34 -17.52
C SER A 69 4.97 8.11 -18.29
N PHE A 70 4.26 8.32 -19.40
CA PHE A 70 3.72 7.22 -20.19
C PHE A 70 4.82 6.31 -20.78
N GLN A 71 5.90 6.90 -21.29
CA GLN A 71 7.04 6.14 -21.83
C GLN A 71 7.77 5.39 -20.71
N ILE A 72 8.02 6.05 -19.57
CA ILE A 72 8.65 5.43 -18.39
C ILE A 72 7.83 4.23 -17.92
N LEU A 73 6.50 4.37 -17.85
CA LEU A 73 5.62 3.27 -17.46
C LEU A 73 5.62 2.13 -18.47
N LEU A 74 5.67 2.41 -19.77
CA LEU A 74 5.76 1.38 -20.80
C LEU A 74 7.06 0.58 -20.70
N TYR A 75 8.19 1.25 -20.54
CA TYR A 75 9.49 0.58 -20.34
C TYR A 75 9.56 -0.17 -19.01
N CYS A 76 9.01 0.40 -17.95
CA CYS A 76 8.95 -0.24 -16.65
C CYS A 76 8.06 -1.49 -16.68
N PHE A 77 6.90 -1.40 -17.32
CA PHE A 77 5.97 -2.51 -17.51
C PHE A 77 6.58 -3.65 -18.32
N SER A 78 7.19 -3.33 -19.48
CA SER A 78 7.81 -4.35 -20.32
C SER A 78 9.02 -4.99 -19.61
N GLY A 79 9.86 -4.18 -18.97
CA GLY A 79 11.03 -4.64 -18.20
C GLY A 79 10.65 -5.53 -17.02
N ILE A 80 9.70 -5.11 -16.18
CA ILE A 80 9.26 -5.91 -15.04
C ILE A 80 8.56 -7.20 -15.50
N THR A 81 7.70 -7.12 -16.53
CA THR A 81 7.04 -8.31 -17.06
C THR A 81 8.06 -9.31 -17.60
N ALA A 82 9.08 -8.84 -18.32
CA ALA A 82 10.17 -9.68 -18.81
C ALA A 82 10.98 -10.30 -17.66
N ILE A 83 11.32 -9.51 -16.63
CA ILE A 83 12.03 -9.99 -15.43
C ILE A 83 11.19 -11.05 -14.70
N LEU A 84 9.90 -10.81 -14.47
CA LEU A 84 9.02 -11.78 -13.79
C LEU A 84 8.88 -13.07 -14.60
N TYR A 85 8.82 -12.99 -15.93
CA TYR A 85 8.79 -14.16 -16.79
C TYR A 85 10.11 -14.93 -16.74
N LEU A 86 11.25 -14.21 -16.75
CA LEU A 86 12.59 -14.79 -16.61
C LEU A 86 12.78 -15.49 -15.25
N LEU A 87 12.32 -14.86 -14.15
CA LEU A 87 12.36 -15.47 -12.82
C LEU A 87 11.46 -16.71 -12.73
N ASN A 88 10.32 -16.71 -13.42
CA ASN A 88 9.41 -17.85 -13.43
C ASN A 88 9.99 -19.05 -14.21
N ILE A 89 10.68 -18.81 -15.33
CA ILE A 89 11.30 -19.89 -16.10
C ILE A 89 12.56 -20.44 -15.43
N LEU A 90 13.40 -19.58 -14.85
CA LEU A 90 14.70 -19.98 -14.28
C LEU A 90 14.56 -20.59 -12.88
N PHE A 91 13.69 -20.02 -12.03
CA PHE A 91 13.61 -20.38 -10.61
C PHE A 91 12.23 -20.92 -10.20
N HIS A 92 11.27 -21.02 -11.14
CA HIS A 92 9.89 -21.46 -10.86
C HIS A 92 9.24 -20.73 -9.66
N VAL A 93 9.60 -19.46 -9.47
CA VAL A 93 9.13 -18.66 -8.35
C VAL A 93 7.66 -18.29 -8.55
N ASN A 94 6.91 -18.32 -7.46
CA ASN A 94 5.53 -17.86 -7.45
C ASN A 94 5.47 -16.32 -7.57
N ILE A 95 5.00 -15.85 -8.73
CA ILE A 95 4.93 -14.43 -9.07
C ILE A 95 4.02 -13.66 -8.09
N LEU A 96 2.93 -14.27 -7.59
CA LEU A 96 2.08 -13.63 -6.59
C LEU A 96 2.84 -13.36 -5.29
N ARG A 97 3.75 -14.25 -4.87
CA ARG A 97 4.55 -14.04 -3.66
C ARG A 97 5.47 -12.83 -3.82
N ILE A 98 6.05 -12.64 -5.01
CA ILE A 98 6.87 -11.46 -5.32
C ILE A 98 6.01 -10.19 -5.28
N VAL A 99 4.85 -10.20 -5.95
CA VAL A 99 3.95 -9.03 -5.99
C VAL A 99 3.49 -8.64 -4.58
N VAL A 100 3.11 -9.62 -3.75
CA VAL A 100 2.73 -9.36 -2.35
C VAL A 100 3.90 -8.79 -1.56
N LEU A 101 5.12 -9.33 -1.72
CA LEU A 101 6.32 -8.82 -1.03
C LEU A 101 6.67 -7.39 -1.43
N VAL A 102 6.61 -7.07 -2.71
CA VAL A 102 6.83 -5.70 -3.21
C VAL A 102 5.72 -4.75 -2.70
N GLY A 103 4.47 -5.21 -2.68
CA GLY A 103 3.35 -4.45 -2.16
C GLY A 103 3.45 -4.15 -0.66
N THR A 104 3.81 -5.14 0.16
CA THR A 104 4.00 -4.95 1.60
C THR A 104 5.20 -4.04 1.88
N PHE A 105 6.27 -4.17 1.09
CA PHE A 105 7.42 -3.26 1.18
C PHE A 105 7.04 -1.82 0.83
N ALA A 106 6.28 -1.60 -0.24
CA ALA A 106 5.80 -0.27 -0.62
C ALA A 106 4.90 0.35 0.46
N LEU A 107 4.03 -0.45 1.07
CA LEU A 107 3.20 -0.01 2.19
C LEU A 107 4.04 0.36 3.41
N ALA A 108 5.03 -0.46 3.76
CA ALA A 108 5.96 -0.17 4.87
C ALA A 108 6.78 1.10 4.61
N MET A 109 7.26 1.30 3.38
CA MET A 109 7.95 2.52 2.98
C MET A 109 7.07 3.77 3.10
N ALA A 110 5.79 3.66 2.71
CA ALA A 110 4.84 4.77 2.84
C ALA A 110 4.59 5.16 4.30
N PHE A 111 4.43 4.18 5.21
CA PHE A 111 4.31 4.45 6.64
C PHE A 111 5.59 5.03 7.24
N ALA A 112 6.74 4.44 6.91
CA ALA A 112 8.04 4.95 7.38
C ALA A 112 8.30 6.39 6.92
N GLY A 113 7.91 6.74 5.67
CA GLY A 113 8.01 8.11 5.17
C GLY A 113 7.12 9.08 5.93
N ASN A 114 5.87 8.70 6.19
CA ASN A 114 4.93 9.50 6.98
C ASN A 114 5.44 9.72 8.42
N ASP A 115 5.92 8.65 9.06
CA ASP A 115 6.41 8.70 10.43
C ASP A 115 7.71 9.52 10.54
N LEU A 116 8.58 9.44 9.54
CA LEU A 116 9.81 10.24 9.47
C LEU A 116 9.51 11.74 9.42
N VAL A 117 8.57 12.17 8.58
CA VAL A 117 8.17 13.59 8.48
C VAL A 117 7.55 14.07 9.78
N ASN A 118 6.71 13.26 10.43
CA ASN A 118 6.15 13.58 11.73
C ASN A 118 7.22 13.66 12.83
N PHE A 119 8.25 12.82 12.75
CA PHE A 119 9.36 12.80 13.70
C PHE A 119 10.28 14.03 13.58
N ILE A 120 10.63 14.43 12.35
CA ILE A 120 11.53 15.58 12.11
C ILE A 120 10.80 16.92 12.08
N GLY A 121 9.50 16.94 11.84
CA GLY A 121 8.72 18.18 11.70
C GLY A 121 8.83 19.10 12.91
N VAL A 122 8.72 18.56 14.14
CA VAL A 122 8.77 19.37 15.37
C VAL A 122 10.17 19.96 15.63
N PRO A 123 11.27 19.17 15.62
CA PRO A 123 12.61 19.73 15.76
C PRO A 123 12.98 20.72 14.64
N LEU A 124 12.58 20.44 13.41
CA LEU A 124 12.88 21.29 12.26
C LEU A 124 12.15 22.64 12.36
N ALA A 125 10.87 22.63 12.74
CA ALA A 125 10.11 23.85 12.99
C ALA A 125 10.76 24.70 14.09
N GLY A 126 11.23 24.07 15.18
CA GLY A 126 11.98 24.77 16.23
C GLY A 126 13.27 25.40 15.73
N TYR A 127 14.05 24.66 14.93
CA TYR A 127 15.30 25.15 14.35
C TYR A 127 15.09 26.34 13.40
N GLU A 128 14.10 26.27 12.50
CA GLU A 128 13.76 27.36 11.59
C GLU A 128 13.19 28.58 12.32
N SER A 129 12.39 28.37 13.38
CA SER A 129 11.90 29.47 14.23
C SER A 129 13.06 30.25 14.85
N TYR A 130 14.06 29.52 15.36
CA TYR A 130 15.26 30.10 15.93
C TYR A 130 16.09 30.83 14.87
N LEU A 131 16.32 30.21 13.71
CA LEU A 131 17.08 30.80 12.60
C LEU A 131 16.42 32.08 12.08
N THR A 132 15.08 32.08 11.94
CA THR A 132 14.33 33.25 11.48
C THR A 132 14.39 34.38 12.51
N PHE A 133 14.34 34.06 13.81
CA PHE A 133 14.46 35.05 14.88
C PHE A 133 15.84 35.73 14.89
N ILE A 134 16.94 34.96 14.84
CA ILE A 134 18.30 35.54 14.89
C ILE A 134 18.67 36.31 13.62
N ASN A 135 18.09 35.95 12.47
CA ASN A 135 18.35 36.60 11.19
C ASN A 135 17.46 37.83 10.95
N THR A 136 16.49 38.11 11.83
CA THR A 136 15.64 39.30 11.75
C THR A 136 16.23 40.40 12.64
N PRO A 137 16.80 41.48 12.05
CA PRO A 137 17.38 42.56 12.83
C PRO A 137 16.30 43.28 13.67
N GLY A 138 16.49 43.37 14.98
CA GLY A 138 15.57 44.05 15.89
C GLY A 138 14.33 43.24 16.31
N ALA A 139 14.32 41.92 16.11
CA ALA A 139 13.22 41.06 16.53
C ALA A 139 13.08 41.00 18.07
N ASP A 140 11.88 41.29 18.56
CA ASP A 140 11.50 41.18 19.97
C ASP A 140 10.67 39.89 20.17
N PRO A 141 11.05 39.00 21.12
CA PRO A 141 10.32 37.76 21.41
C PRO A 141 8.82 37.94 21.68
N GLY A 142 8.39 39.10 22.17
CA GLY A 142 6.99 39.39 22.48
C GLY A 142 6.13 39.78 21.27
N THR A 143 6.75 40.23 20.17
CA THR A 143 6.03 40.78 18.99
C THR A 143 6.33 40.02 17.70
N PHE A 144 7.32 39.14 17.69
CA PHE A 144 7.70 38.34 16.52
C PHE A 144 6.75 37.17 16.28
N GLY A 145 5.85 37.32 15.30
CA GLY A 145 4.89 36.28 14.92
C GLY A 145 5.53 35.12 14.16
N MET A 146 5.13 33.88 14.47
CA MET A 146 5.55 32.66 13.76
C MET A 146 4.95 32.50 12.34
N GLY A 147 4.59 33.59 11.67
CA GLY A 147 4.02 33.56 10.31
C GLY A 147 4.96 32.93 9.27
N ALA A 148 6.27 33.00 9.50
CA ALA A 148 7.30 32.37 8.67
C ALA A 148 7.21 30.82 8.64
N LEU A 149 6.59 30.19 9.64
CA LEU A 149 6.37 28.74 9.69
C LEU A 149 5.14 28.26 8.92
N ASN A 150 4.34 29.18 8.38
CA ASN A 150 3.12 28.84 7.63
C ASN A 150 3.44 28.38 6.19
N GLY A 151 4.69 28.52 5.75
CA GLY A 151 5.20 28.02 4.47
C GLY A 151 5.82 26.62 4.58
N ALA A 152 5.97 25.94 3.44
CA ALA A 152 6.65 24.65 3.39
C ALA A 152 8.13 24.81 3.76
N VAL A 153 8.51 24.33 4.94
CA VAL A 153 9.89 24.33 5.41
C VAL A 153 10.71 23.40 4.51
N LYS A 154 11.64 23.99 3.73
CA LYS A 154 12.57 23.20 2.92
C LYS A 154 13.56 22.49 3.83
N THR A 155 13.32 21.20 4.06
CA THR A 155 14.20 20.39 4.91
C THR A 155 15.50 20.07 4.17
N PRO A 156 16.69 20.40 4.71
CA PRO A 156 17.93 19.96 4.12
C PRO A 156 18.05 18.42 4.17
N MET A 157 18.50 17.80 3.09
CA MET A 157 18.59 16.34 2.95
C MET A 157 19.38 15.67 4.08
N MET A 158 20.39 16.35 4.62
CA MET A 158 21.21 15.85 5.72
C MET A 158 20.41 15.65 7.01
N PHE A 159 19.49 16.57 7.33
CA PHE A 159 18.60 16.41 8.49
C PHE A 159 17.64 15.24 8.29
N LEU A 160 17.06 15.11 7.09
CA LEU A 160 16.17 14.00 6.77
C LEU A 160 16.86 12.63 6.92
N LEU A 161 18.09 12.51 6.42
CA LEU A 161 18.87 11.28 6.48
C LEU A 161 19.28 10.95 7.93
N LEU A 162 19.77 11.93 8.68
CA LEU A 162 20.16 11.75 10.07
C LEU A 162 18.96 11.35 10.95
N SER A 163 17.81 12.01 10.77
CA SER A 163 16.56 11.67 11.45
C SER A 163 16.08 10.27 11.10
N GLY A 164 16.21 9.86 9.83
CA GLY A 164 15.90 8.49 9.41
C GLY A 164 16.76 7.45 10.13
N VAL A 165 18.07 7.69 10.22
CA VAL A 165 19.00 6.82 10.95
C VAL A 165 18.64 6.75 12.44
N ILE A 166 18.41 7.90 13.08
CA ILE A 166 18.02 7.97 14.50
C ILE A 166 16.70 7.23 14.72
N MET A 167 15.71 7.42 13.85
CA MET A 167 14.42 6.74 13.92
C MET A 167 14.59 5.21 13.84
N VAL A 168 15.38 4.71 12.90
CA VAL A 168 15.66 3.27 12.75
C VAL A 168 16.35 2.71 14.00
N ILE A 169 17.39 3.38 14.50
CA ILE A 169 18.11 2.96 15.72
C ILE A 169 17.16 2.95 16.92
N THR A 170 16.31 3.97 17.04
CA THR A 170 15.35 4.12 18.14
C THR A 170 14.29 3.02 18.10
N LEU A 171 13.69 2.76 16.95
CA LEU A 171 12.70 1.68 16.79
C LEU A 171 13.32 0.31 17.05
N TYR A 172 14.57 0.08 16.60
CA TYR A 172 15.26 -1.18 16.85
C TYR A 172 15.60 -1.39 18.33
N THR A 173 16.04 -0.34 19.02
CA THR A 173 16.52 -0.43 20.43
C THR A 173 15.38 -0.32 21.45
N SER A 174 14.28 0.34 21.10
CA SER A 174 13.16 0.61 22.02
C SER A 174 12.40 -0.65 22.39
N ARG A 175 12.54 -1.07 23.65
CA ARG A 175 11.77 -2.19 24.23
C ARG A 175 10.25 -1.94 24.18
N LYS A 176 9.80 -0.70 24.38
CA LYS A 176 8.38 -0.33 24.31
C LYS A 176 7.80 -0.49 22.91
N ALA A 177 8.52 -0.06 21.87
CA ALA A 177 8.07 -0.24 20.48
C ALA A 177 7.92 -1.72 20.14
N ARG A 178 8.86 -2.56 20.57
CA ARG A 178 8.78 -4.02 20.42
C ARG A 178 7.58 -4.63 21.16
N THR A 179 7.30 -4.19 22.40
CA THR A 179 6.15 -4.67 23.16
C THR A 179 4.82 -4.29 22.50
N VAL A 180 4.68 -3.06 22.00
CA VAL A 180 3.46 -2.63 21.29
C VAL A 180 3.26 -3.42 20.00
N ILE A 181 4.30 -3.57 19.19
CA ILE A 181 4.24 -4.39 17.97
C ILE A 181 3.86 -5.84 18.31
N MET A 182 4.44 -6.43 19.35
CA MET A 182 4.08 -7.79 19.77
C MET A 182 2.63 -7.87 20.23
N THR A 183 2.13 -6.90 21.00
CA THR A 183 0.73 -6.87 21.44
C THR A 183 -0.23 -6.67 20.28
N GLU A 184 0.05 -5.75 19.34
CA GLU A 184 -0.75 -5.55 18.13
C GLU A 184 -0.74 -6.78 17.24
N VAL A 185 0.43 -7.38 17.02
CA VAL A 185 0.56 -8.63 16.28
C VAL A 185 -0.20 -9.74 17.00
N ASN A 186 -0.11 -9.86 18.32
CA ASN A 186 -0.86 -10.85 19.09
C ASN A 186 -2.37 -10.58 19.11
N LEU A 187 -2.81 -9.32 19.03
CA LEU A 187 -4.23 -8.96 18.90
C LEU A 187 -4.74 -9.28 17.48
N SER A 188 -3.91 -9.04 16.47
CA SER A 188 -4.19 -9.41 15.08
C SER A 188 -4.10 -10.93 14.83
N ARG A 189 -3.32 -11.62 15.67
CA ARG A 189 -3.14 -13.08 15.73
C ARG A 189 -3.93 -13.72 16.85
N GLN A 190 -4.88 -13.00 17.47
CA GLN A 190 -6.01 -13.71 18.04
C GLN A 190 -6.63 -14.38 16.84
N ASP A 191 -6.26 -15.66 16.64
CA ASP A 191 -6.98 -16.55 15.77
C ASP A 191 -8.45 -16.25 16.08
N GLU A 192 -9.23 -15.97 15.05
CA GLU A 192 -10.61 -16.41 15.03
C GLU A 192 -10.54 -17.94 15.23
N GLY A 193 -10.24 -18.38 16.46
CA GLY A 193 -10.71 -19.64 16.96
C GLY A 193 -12.21 -19.64 16.74
N GLU A 194 -12.81 -20.82 16.61
CA GLU A 194 -14.24 -20.99 16.46
C GLU A 194 -15.01 -20.43 17.68
N GLU A 195 -14.98 -19.12 17.90
CA GLU A 195 -16.17 -18.42 18.33
C GLU A 195 -17.14 -18.62 17.19
N ARG A 196 -17.93 -19.68 17.36
CA ARG A 196 -19.30 -19.75 16.89
C ARG A 196 -19.99 -18.51 17.46
N PHE A 197 -19.70 -17.32 16.92
CA PHE A 197 -20.32 -16.08 17.30
C PHE A 197 -21.79 -16.26 16.95
N GLY A 198 -22.57 -16.64 17.96
CA GLY A 198 -24.01 -16.71 17.88
C GLY A 198 -24.47 -15.37 17.31
N SER A 199 -25.19 -15.46 16.19
CA SER A 199 -25.56 -14.35 15.31
C SER A 199 -25.68 -12.99 16.03
N THR A 200 -24.61 -12.20 16.09
CA THR A 200 -24.67 -10.84 16.65
C THR A 200 -25.55 -9.98 15.74
N ALA A 201 -26.22 -8.95 16.28
CA ALA A 201 -27.08 -8.07 15.48
C ALA A 201 -26.34 -7.47 14.27
N LEU A 202 -25.06 -7.14 14.45
CA LEU A 202 -24.15 -6.71 13.39
C LEU A 202 -23.94 -7.79 12.32
N SER A 203 -23.60 -9.01 12.71
CA SER A 203 -23.39 -10.14 11.79
C SER A 203 -24.65 -10.45 10.98
N ARG A 204 -25.84 -10.42 11.62
CA ARG A 204 -27.14 -10.57 10.93
C ARG A 204 -27.41 -9.42 9.96
N GLY A 205 -27.07 -8.19 10.35
CA GLY A 205 -27.19 -7.01 9.49
C GLY A 205 -26.32 -7.12 8.24
N ILE A 206 -25.07 -7.55 8.38
CA ILE A 206 -24.12 -7.73 7.28
C ILE A 206 -24.59 -8.83 6.31
N VAL A 207 -25.03 -9.98 6.83
CA VAL A 207 -25.54 -11.08 5.98
C VAL A 207 -26.78 -10.64 5.21
N ARG A 208 -27.75 -9.97 5.85
CA ARG A 208 -28.95 -9.47 5.17
C ARG A 208 -28.63 -8.40 4.14
N ALA A 209 -27.71 -7.48 4.43
CA ALA A 209 -27.26 -6.48 3.48
C ALA A 209 -26.60 -7.15 2.26
N SER A 210 -25.77 -8.16 2.49
CA SER A 210 -25.11 -8.93 1.43
C SER A 210 -26.11 -9.68 0.55
N LEU A 211 -27.15 -10.28 1.13
CA LEU A 211 -28.24 -10.94 0.40
C LEU A 211 -29.02 -9.94 -0.46
N ARG A 212 -29.41 -8.76 0.09
CA ARG A 212 -30.10 -7.73 -0.69
C ARG A 212 -29.28 -7.20 -1.87
N VAL A 213 -27.97 -7.02 -1.66
CA VAL A 213 -27.06 -6.62 -2.75
C VAL A 213 -26.98 -7.70 -3.82
N ASN A 214 -26.91 -8.97 -3.41
CA ASN A 214 -26.93 -10.10 -4.35
C ASN A 214 -28.25 -10.16 -5.13
N ASP A 215 -29.39 -9.96 -4.48
CA ASP A 215 -30.71 -9.97 -5.11
C ASP A 215 -30.85 -8.83 -6.13
N LEU A 216 -30.38 -7.62 -5.80
CA LEU A 216 -30.34 -6.47 -6.72
C LEU A 216 -29.45 -6.73 -7.94
N ILE A 217 -28.25 -7.26 -7.71
CA ILE A 217 -27.31 -7.61 -8.78
C ILE A 217 -27.89 -8.70 -9.67
N SER A 218 -28.53 -9.71 -9.08
CA SER A 218 -29.19 -10.79 -9.81
C SER A 218 -30.39 -10.28 -10.62
N ALA A 219 -31.15 -9.30 -10.12
CA ALA A 219 -32.27 -8.73 -10.86
C ALA A 219 -31.85 -7.95 -12.12
N ILE A 220 -30.64 -7.38 -12.14
CA ILE A 220 -30.12 -6.57 -13.25
C ILE A 220 -29.33 -7.41 -14.27
N LEU A 221 -28.72 -8.51 -13.83
CA LEU A 221 -27.84 -9.32 -14.67
C LEU A 221 -28.60 -10.39 -15.48
N PRO A 222 -28.32 -10.54 -16.80
CA PRO A 222 -28.90 -11.60 -17.61
C PRO A 222 -28.50 -13.00 -17.12
N VAL A 223 -29.39 -13.98 -17.27
CA VAL A 223 -29.22 -15.38 -16.81
C VAL A 223 -27.89 -15.99 -17.27
N SER A 224 -27.43 -15.66 -18.48
CA SER A 224 -26.14 -16.11 -19.02
C SER A 224 -24.93 -15.62 -18.20
N THR A 225 -24.98 -14.37 -17.70
CA THR A 225 -23.92 -13.79 -16.87
C THR A 225 -23.96 -14.34 -15.44
N GLN A 226 -25.15 -14.59 -14.90
CA GLN A 226 -25.32 -15.25 -13.61
C GLN A 226 -24.75 -16.68 -13.64
N ALA A 227 -25.06 -17.46 -14.68
CA ALA A 227 -24.52 -18.81 -14.86
C ALA A 227 -22.99 -18.80 -15.04
N TRP A 228 -22.46 -17.81 -15.76
CA TRP A 228 -21.03 -17.62 -15.96
C TRP A 228 -20.30 -17.25 -14.64
N MET A 229 -20.86 -16.32 -13.86
CA MET A 229 -20.33 -15.99 -12.54
C MET A 229 -20.42 -17.19 -11.58
N ALA A 230 -21.56 -17.86 -11.50
CA ALA A 230 -21.77 -19.02 -10.64
C ALA A 230 -20.69 -20.10 -10.86
N LYS A 231 -20.36 -20.40 -12.13
CA LYS A 231 -19.28 -21.33 -12.50
C LYS A 231 -17.88 -20.88 -12.07
N ARG A 232 -17.66 -19.56 -11.95
CA ARG A 232 -16.40 -18.96 -11.46
C ARG A 232 -16.31 -18.97 -9.94
N PHE A 233 -17.46 -19.04 -9.26
CA PHE A 233 -17.59 -19.06 -7.81
C PHE A 233 -17.84 -20.47 -7.23
N THR A 234 -17.90 -21.52 -8.04
CA THR A 234 -17.97 -22.90 -7.53
C THR A 234 -16.63 -23.31 -6.91
N PRO A 235 -16.61 -23.74 -5.63
CA PRO A 235 -15.41 -24.28 -5.01
C PRO A 235 -14.93 -25.52 -5.76
N LEU A 236 -13.63 -25.61 -6.05
CA LEU A 236 -13.04 -26.85 -6.56
C LEU A 236 -13.23 -27.96 -5.51
N PRO A 237 -13.55 -29.21 -5.92
CA PRO A 237 -13.60 -30.32 -5.00
C PRO A 237 -12.25 -30.45 -4.29
N ARG A 238 -12.28 -30.55 -2.96
CA ARG A 238 -11.10 -30.64 -2.10
C ARG A 238 -10.28 -31.86 -2.53
N LYS A 239 -9.14 -31.65 -3.20
CA LYS A 239 -8.17 -32.74 -3.41
C LYS A 239 -7.75 -33.24 -2.03
N LYS A 240 -8.06 -34.50 -1.71
CA LYS A 240 -7.47 -35.19 -0.56
C LYS A 240 -5.96 -35.11 -0.75
N LYS A 241 -5.30 -34.39 0.15
CA LYS A 241 -3.85 -34.37 0.24
C LYS A 241 -3.47 -35.75 0.80
N ASP A 242 -2.96 -36.63 -0.04
CA ASP A 242 -2.39 -37.88 0.44
C ASP A 242 -1.26 -37.53 1.41
N LYS A 243 -1.40 -38.01 2.65
CA LYS A 243 -0.37 -37.93 3.67
C LYS A 243 0.75 -38.88 3.25
N ASN A 244 1.86 -38.34 2.77
CA ASN A 244 3.17 -38.96 2.87
C ASN A 244 4.05 -37.99 3.67
#